data_AF-A0A3C1N9E5-F1
#
_entry.id   AF-A0A3C1N9E5-F1
#
_cell.length_a   1.000
_cell.length_b   1.000
_cell.length_c   1.000
_cell.angle_alpha   90.00
_cell.angle_beta   90.00
_cell.angle_gamma   90.00
#
_symmetry.space_group_name_H-M   'P 1'
#
loop_
_entity.id
_entity.type
_entity.pdbx_description
1 polymer ?
#
loop_
_entity_poly.entity_id
_entity_poly.type
_entity_poly.pdbx_seq_one_letter_code
_entity_poly.pdbx_strand_id
1 'polypeptide(L)'
;LSSYASEAANFGIFIGNYDQMQKVAERIRQAALDLGVRRIVIGECGHAWRVAYSYWNTLIGPFDFLDTDYPAPQHVCELTYDLIQQGALTLDPSANDKKIVTFHDSCNVSRGSRMGSTPGGQFTLPRQIIQAVCNHFVDMAPETTHEQTFCCGGGGGLLTDDLLELRVKGALPRVTALKQVVDNHGVTHMAAICAICKSQFSKVLPIYGFDMDMIVSVHQLVGDALVFDSAH
;
A
#
# COMPACT_ATOMS: atom_id res chain seq x y z
N LEU A 1 -2.45 -2.25 21.94
CA LEU A 1 -3.46 -1.94 20.89
C LEU A 1 -4.33 -0.80 21.43
N SER A 2 -4.58 0.28 20.67
CA SER A 2 -5.47 1.37 21.09
C SER A 2 -6.91 1.10 20.66
N SER A 3 -7.87 1.21 21.58
CA SER A 3 -9.30 1.22 21.24
C SER A 3 -9.80 2.61 20.79
N TYR A 4 -8.99 3.65 20.95
CA TYR A 4 -9.33 5.04 20.62
C TYR A 4 -9.03 5.37 19.15
N ALA A 5 -7.92 4.84 18.62
CA ALA A 5 -7.50 5.02 17.24
C ALA A 5 -7.15 3.67 16.61
N SER A 6 -8.16 2.98 16.08
CA SER A 6 -8.02 1.67 15.42
C SER A 6 -7.89 1.76 13.90
N GLU A 7 -7.99 2.96 13.32
CA GLU A 7 -8.02 3.17 11.87
C GLU A 7 -7.30 4.46 11.50
N ALA A 8 -6.41 4.37 10.50
CA ALA A 8 -5.67 5.49 9.93
C ALA A 8 -6.27 5.99 8.60
N ALA A 9 -7.15 5.21 7.97
CA ALA A 9 -7.91 5.57 6.79
C ALA A 9 -8.61 6.91 6.99
N ASN A 10 -8.15 7.90 6.23
CA ASN A 10 -8.66 9.26 6.32
C ASN A 10 -9.41 9.59 5.03
N PHE A 11 -10.74 9.55 5.09
CA PHE A 11 -11.62 9.81 3.94
C PHE A 11 -11.87 11.31 3.72
N GLY A 12 -11.49 12.18 4.67
CA GLY A 12 -11.61 13.63 4.54
C GLY A 12 -10.87 14.16 3.31
N ILE A 13 -9.74 13.51 2.93
CA ILE A 13 -8.95 13.87 1.75
C ILE A 13 -9.72 13.66 0.43
N PHE A 14 -10.66 12.71 0.36
CA PHE A 14 -11.43 12.47 -0.86
C PHE A 14 -12.48 13.54 -1.13
N ILE A 15 -12.95 14.21 -0.07
CA ILE A 15 -13.96 15.27 -0.15
C ILE A 15 -13.37 16.66 0.11
N GLY A 16 -12.05 16.77 0.23
CA GLY A 16 -11.36 18.04 0.49
C GLY A 16 -11.70 18.68 1.85
N ASN A 17 -12.15 17.90 2.83
CA ASN A 17 -12.58 18.41 4.13
C ASN A 17 -11.45 18.36 5.15
N TYR A 18 -10.76 19.49 5.33
CA TYR A 18 -9.63 19.63 6.24
C TYR A 18 -9.99 19.38 7.71
N ASP A 19 -11.17 19.82 8.15
CA ASP A 19 -11.62 19.60 9.54
C ASP A 19 -11.75 18.11 9.85
N GLN A 20 -12.31 17.34 8.91
CA GLN A 20 -12.42 15.89 9.06
C GLN A 20 -11.06 15.21 8.93
N MET A 21 -10.20 15.69 8.03
CA MET A 21 -8.82 15.20 7.94
C MET A 21 -8.08 15.37 9.27
N GLN A 22 -8.16 16.55 9.87
CA GLN A 22 -7.54 16.86 11.15
C GLN A 22 -8.13 16.01 12.28
N LYS A 23 -9.46 15.94 12.41
CA LYS A 23 -10.12 15.14 13.47
C LYS A 23 -9.68 13.69 13.46
N VAL A 24 -9.63 13.06 12.28
CA VAL A 24 -9.20 11.66 12.17
C VAL A 24 -7.73 11.50 12.53
N ALA A 25 -6.87 12.42 12.07
CA ALA A 25 -5.44 12.40 12.36
C ALA A 25 -5.13 12.64 13.85
N GLU A 26 -5.85 13.55 14.52
CA GLU A 26 -5.62 13.90 15.93
C GLU A 26 -5.80 12.68 16.84
N ARG A 27 -6.74 11.78 16.51
CA ARG A 27 -6.93 10.55 17.28
C ARG A 27 -5.66 9.69 17.30
N ILE A 28 -4.94 9.63 16.18
CA ILE A 28 -3.70 8.85 16.04
C ILE A 28 -2.61 9.49 16.90
N ARG A 29 -2.47 10.82 16.84
CA ARG A 29 -1.52 11.58 17.66
C ARG A 29 -1.79 11.40 19.14
N GLN A 30 -3.03 11.59 19.57
CA GLN A 30 -3.43 11.43 20.96
C GLN A 30 -3.14 10.00 21.46
N ALA A 31 -3.52 8.97 20.68
CA ALA A 31 -3.20 7.59 21.02
C ALA A 31 -1.69 7.34 21.10
N ALA A 32 -0.89 7.95 20.22
CA ALA A 32 0.56 7.84 20.24
C ALA A 32 1.17 8.46 21.51
N LEU A 33 0.68 9.63 21.93
CA LEU A 33 1.08 10.32 23.16
C LEU A 33 0.67 9.52 24.41
N ASP A 34 -0.58 9.08 24.47
CA ASP A 34 -1.13 8.33 25.62
C ASP A 34 -0.39 7.01 25.86
N LEU A 35 0.00 6.34 24.77
CA LEU A 35 0.75 5.08 24.82
C LEU A 35 2.26 5.29 24.96
N GLY A 36 2.76 6.52 24.84
CA GLY A 36 4.19 6.82 24.86
C GLY A 36 4.97 6.12 23.75
N VAL A 37 4.38 5.94 22.56
CA VAL A 37 5.05 5.24 21.46
C VAL A 37 6.20 6.08 20.90
N ARG A 38 7.27 5.40 20.48
CA ARG A 38 8.41 6.03 19.81
C ARG A 38 8.32 5.99 18.29
N ARG A 39 7.44 5.18 17.71
CA ARG A 39 7.27 5.03 16.26
C ARG A 39 5.79 4.96 15.90
N ILE A 40 5.42 5.59 14.79
CA ILE A 40 4.09 5.46 14.17
C ILE A 40 4.30 4.88 12.78
N VAL A 41 3.81 3.66 12.57
CA VAL A 41 3.92 2.94 11.30
C VAL A 41 2.55 2.87 10.64
N ILE A 42 2.44 3.45 9.45
CA ILE A 42 1.22 3.42 8.65
C ILE A 42 1.23 2.20 7.76
N GLY A 43 0.18 1.38 7.91
CA GLY A 43 -0.05 0.19 7.10
C GLY A 43 -0.38 0.51 5.64
N GLU A 44 -0.72 -0.54 4.89
CA GLU A 44 -1.03 -0.45 3.45
C GLU A 44 -2.39 0.23 3.17
N CYS A 45 -2.40 1.56 3.21
CA CYS A 45 -3.53 2.36 2.79
C CYS A 45 -3.03 3.66 2.17
N GLY A 46 -3.13 3.78 0.84
CA GLY A 46 -2.50 4.88 0.12
C GLY A 46 -3.02 6.26 0.54
N HIS A 47 -4.31 6.39 0.88
CA HIS A 47 -4.84 7.67 1.34
C HIS A 47 -4.53 7.97 2.81
N ALA A 48 -4.44 6.94 3.68
CA ALA A 48 -3.92 7.12 5.03
C ALA A 48 -2.47 7.60 4.97
N TRP A 49 -1.63 6.93 4.16
CA TRP A 49 -0.22 7.30 3.97
C TRP A 49 -0.06 8.68 3.39
N ARG A 50 -0.83 9.04 2.34
CA ARG A 50 -0.78 10.39 1.76
C ARG A 50 -1.14 11.46 2.78
N VAL A 51 -2.15 11.23 3.62
CA VAL A 51 -2.50 12.18 4.68
C VAL A 51 -1.36 12.27 5.70
N ALA A 52 -0.78 11.14 6.07
CA ALA A 52 0.31 11.06 7.03
C ALA A 52 1.57 11.79 6.55
N TYR A 53 2.04 11.42 5.36
CA TYR A 53 3.24 11.96 4.73
C TYR A 53 3.11 13.44 4.39
N SER A 54 1.99 13.86 3.76
CA SER A 54 1.90 15.20 3.18
C SER A 54 1.26 16.24 4.11
N TYR A 55 0.51 15.84 5.15
CA TYR A 55 -0.34 16.79 5.88
C TYR A 55 -0.23 16.72 7.41
N TRP A 56 0.26 15.65 8.03
CA TRP A 56 0.19 15.56 9.50
C TRP A 56 0.92 16.68 10.23
N ASN A 57 2.13 17.07 9.79
CA ASN A 57 2.85 18.18 10.43
C ASN A 57 2.03 19.48 10.45
N THR A 58 1.24 19.73 9.41
CA THR A 58 0.35 20.89 9.32
C THR A 58 -0.95 20.71 10.10
N LEU A 59 -1.54 19.52 10.04
CA LEU A 59 -2.86 19.26 10.65
C LEU A 59 -2.79 19.10 12.17
N ILE A 60 -1.78 18.37 12.66
CA ILE A 60 -1.73 17.89 14.05
C ILE A 60 -0.36 18.15 14.70
N GLY A 61 0.47 18.96 14.05
CA GLY A 61 1.76 19.42 14.57
C GLY A 61 2.90 18.42 14.34
N PRO A 62 4.14 18.83 14.70
CA PRO A 62 5.31 17.99 14.56
C PRO A 62 5.28 16.81 15.53
N PHE A 63 5.99 15.76 15.15
CA PHE A 63 6.09 14.51 15.90
C PHE A 63 7.44 14.38 16.62
N ASP A 64 7.89 15.45 17.28
CA ASP A 64 9.21 15.52 17.93
C ASP A 64 9.39 14.51 19.08
N PHE A 65 8.31 13.87 19.52
CA PHE A 65 8.31 12.79 20.52
C PHE A 65 8.64 11.41 19.92
N LEU A 66 8.65 11.29 18.58
CA LEU A 66 9.05 10.07 17.89
C LEU A 66 10.57 9.96 17.77
N ASP A 67 11.03 8.74 17.57
CA ASP A 67 12.43 8.41 17.41
C ASP A 67 12.99 8.99 16.10
N THR A 68 14.01 9.83 16.20
CA THR A 68 14.62 10.52 15.05
C THR A 68 15.44 9.59 14.17
N ASP A 69 15.77 8.39 14.64
CA ASP A 69 16.51 7.40 13.86
C ASP A 69 15.64 6.73 12.78
N TYR A 70 14.31 6.97 12.79
CA TYR A 70 13.36 6.41 11.84
C TYR A 70 12.52 7.51 11.17
N PRO A 71 11.99 7.27 9.95
CA PRO A 71 11.02 8.17 9.34
C PRO A 71 9.80 8.42 10.25
N ALA A 72 9.37 9.67 10.34
CA ALA A 72 8.27 10.11 11.20
C ALA A 72 7.24 10.92 10.39
N PRO A 73 6.08 10.33 10.03
CA PRO A 73 5.71 8.93 10.21
C PRO A 73 6.43 7.98 9.24
N GLN A 74 6.37 6.68 9.54
CA GLN A 74 6.95 5.63 8.71
C GLN A 74 5.86 4.86 7.95
N HIS A 75 6.09 4.51 6.70
CA HIS A 75 5.28 3.56 5.95
C HIS A 75 5.72 2.13 6.25
N VAL A 76 4.77 1.20 6.28
CA VAL A 76 5.08 -0.21 6.57
C VAL A 76 6.09 -0.84 5.58
N CYS A 77 6.11 -0.39 4.32
CA CYS A 77 7.16 -0.83 3.38
C CYS A 77 8.56 -0.38 3.79
N GLU A 78 8.72 0.81 4.38
CA GLU A 78 10.04 1.25 4.87
C GLU A 78 10.49 0.36 6.02
N LEU A 79 9.62 0.12 7.01
CA LEU A 79 9.90 -0.79 8.11
C LEU A 79 10.29 -2.19 7.60
N THR A 80 9.48 -2.76 6.71
CA THR A 80 9.72 -4.12 6.19
C THR A 80 11.02 -4.19 5.40
N TYR A 81 11.28 -3.20 4.54
CA TYR A 81 12.53 -3.14 3.80
C TYR A 81 13.75 -3.04 4.72
N ASP A 82 13.69 -2.17 5.75
CA ASP A 82 14.77 -2.03 6.73
C ASP A 82 15.05 -3.34 7.46
N LEU A 83 14.01 -4.07 7.87
CA LEU A 83 14.13 -5.38 8.51
C LEU A 83 14.76 -6.44 7.59
N ILE A 84 14.41 -6.44 6.30
CA ILE A 84 15.04 -7.31 5.30
C ILE A 84 16.52 -6.98 5.15
N GLN A 85 16.87 -5.69 5.00
CA GLN A 85 18.28 -5.27 4.84
C GLN A 85 19.15 -5.60 6.05
N GLN A 86 18.56 -5.58 7.25
CA GLN A 86 19.24 -5.94 8.50
C GLN A 86 19.38 -7.46 8.69
N GLY A 87 18.78 -8.29 7.82
CA GLY A 87 18.72 -9.73 8.02
C GLY A 87 17.89 -10.14 9.25
N ALA A 88 16.98 -9.27 9.70
CA ALA A 88 16.15 -9.50 10.88
C ALA A 88 14.95 -10.43 10.60
N LEU A 89 14.66 -10.69 9.32
CA LEU A 89 13.62 -11.62 8.87
C LEU A 89 14.24 -12.86 8.24
N THR A 90 13.82 -14.03 8.71
CA THR A 90 14.06 -15.29 8.01
C THR A 90 12.97 -15.46 6.96
N LEU A 91 13.37 -15.48 5.69
CA LEU A 91 12.45 -15.51 4.55
C LEU A 91 12.69 -16.73 3.68
N ASP A 92 11.61 -17.43 3.33
CA ASP A 92 11.56 -18.47 2.30
C ASP A 92 10.72 -17.98 1.12
N PRO A 93 11.34 -17.42 0.07
CA PRO A 93 10.61 -16.92 -1.10
C PRO A 93 9.92 -18.04 -1.89
N SER A 94 10.30 -19.31 -1.69
CA SER A 94 9.69 -20.45 -2.40
C SER A 94 8.24 -20.69 -1.97
N ALA A 95 7.85 -20.20 -0.80
CA ALA A 95 6.45 -20.19 -0.35
C ALA A 95 5.52 -19.45 -1.34
N ASN A 96 6.07 -18.53 -2.13
CA ASN A 96 5.34 -17.78 -3.16
C ASN A 96 5.54 -18.32 -4.59
N ASP A 97 6.23 -19.44 -4.83
CA ASP A 97 6.55 -19.93 -6.19
C ASP A 97 5.33 -20.29 -7.05
N LYS A 98 4.17 -20.52 -6.41
CA LYS A 98 2.90 -20.71 -7.11
C LYS A 98 2.36 -19.42 -7.76
N LYS A 99 2.98 -18.27 -7.48
CA LYS A 99 2.54 -16.95 -7.93
C LYS A 99 3.60 -16.34 -8.84
N ILE A 100 3.19 -15.92 -10.03
CA ILE A 100 3.90 -14.92 -10.85
C ILE A 100 3.27 -13.56 -10.55
N VAL A 101 4.02 -12.67 -9.91
CA VAL A 101 3.53 -11.42 -9.32
C VAL A 101 3.89 -10.21 -10.16
N THR A 102 2.94 -9.29 -10.35
CA THR A 102 3.18 -7.92 -10.81
C THR A 102 2.81 -6.90 -9.72
N PHE A 103 3.09 -5.61 -9.92
CA PHE A 103 2.84 -4.58 -8.92
C PHE A 103 1.96 -3.43 -9.44
N HIS A 104 0.95 -3.06 -8.65
CA HIS A 104 0.12 -1.89 -8.88
C HIS A 104 0.62 -0.69 -8.06
N ASP A 105 1.28 0.25 -8.73
CA ASP A 105 1.63 1.55 -8.17
C ASP A 105 0.36 2.33 -7.78
N SER A 106 0.07 2.37 -6.47
CA SER A 106 -1.14 2.97 -5.94
C SER A 106 -1.09 4.50 -6.03
N CYS A 107 -2.09 5.12 -6.66
CA CYS A 107 -2.02 6.54 -7.07
C CYS A 107 -1.73 7.56 -5.96
N ASN A 108 -2.30 7.39 -4.76
CA ASN A 108 -2.01 8.29 -3.62
C ASN A 108 -0.55 8.21 -3.17
N VAL A 109 0.07 7.05 -3.35
CA VAL A 109 1.47 6.82 -3.04
C VAL A 109 2.36 7.29 -4.20
N SER A 110 2.09 6.77 -5.40
CA SER A 110 2.87 7.06 -6.62
C SER A 110 2.93 8.55 -6.98
N ARG A 111 1.79 9.27 -6.90
CA ARG A 111 1.71 10.70 -7.29
C ARG A 111 1.54 11.66 -6.12
N GLY A 112 0.98 11.20 -5.01
CA GLY A 112 0.53 12.07 -3.91
C GLY A 112 1.49 12.14 -2.72
N SER A 113 2.48 11.27 -2.66
CA SER A 113 3.43 11.17 -1.54
C SER A 113 4.75 10.54 -2.01
N ARG A 114 5.65 10.27 -1.08
CA ARG A 114 6.86 9.47 -1.28
C ARG A 114 6.99 8.47 -0.14
N MET A 115 8.01 7.63 -0.19
CA MET A 115 8.49 6.85 0.95
C MET A 115 9.99 6.62 0.75
N GLY A 116 10.67 6.31 1.83
CA GLY A 116 12.11 6.14 1.88
C GLY A 116 12.86 7.45 1.97
N SER A 117 14.17 7.33 2.18
CA SER A 117 15.12 8.45 2.24
C SER A 117 15.59 8.91 0.86
N THR A 118 15.23 8.21 -0.22
CA THR A 118 15.70 8.47 -1.58
C THR A 118 14.55 8.87 -2.52
N PRO A 119 14.80 9.77 -3.50
CA PRO A 119 13.82 10.06 -4.53
C PRO A 119 13.39 8.79 -5.27
N GLY A 120 12.08 8.56 -5.37
CA GLY A 120 11.53 7.39 -6.06
C GLY A 120 11.42 6.14 -5.18
N GLY A 121 11.71 6.21 -3.87
CA GLY A 121 11.54 5.10 -2.94
C GLY A 121 10.14 4.49 -2.94
N GLN A 122 9.11 5.28 -3.25
CA GLN A 122 7.73 4.80 -3.42
C GLN A 122 7.50 3.85 -4.60
N PHE A 123 8.45 3.79 -5.51
CA PHE A 123 8.44 2.86 -6.63
C PHE A 123 9.38 1.69 -6.38
N THR A 124 10.56 1.93 -5.78
CA THR A 124 11.58 0.90 -5.59
C THR A 124 11.32 0.02 -4.37
N LEU A 125 10.99 0.58 -3.20
CA LEU A 125 10.87 -0.19 -1.97
C LEU A 125 9.81 -1.31 -2.06
N PRO A 126 8.57 -1.05 -2.55
CA PRO A 126 7.59 -2.13 -2.67
C PRO A 126 8.05 -3.26 -3.61
N ARG A 127 8.72 -2.89 -4.72
CA ARG A 127 9.26 -3.87 -5.68
C ARG A 127 10.39 -4.70 -5.08
N GLN A 128 11.31 -4.06 -4.37
CA GLN A 128 12.42 -4.74 -3.71
C GLN A 128 11.92 -5.70 -2.62
N ILE A 129 10.89 -5.32 -1.86
CA ILE A 129 10.25 -6.22 -0.91
C ILE A 129 9.65 -7.42 -1.63
N ILE A 130 8.88 -7.22 -2.71
CA ILE A 130 8.30 -8.32 -3.49
C ILE A 130 9.41 -9.26 -4.00
N GLN A 131 10.48 -8.71 -4.57
CA GLN A 131 11.62 -9.47 -5.10
C GLN A 131 12.39 -10.23 -4.01
N ALA A 132 12.35 -9.78 -2.75
CA ALA A 132 12.95 -10.48 -1.63
C ALA A 132 12.09 -11.66 -1.12
N VAL A 133 10.78 -11.65 -1.37
CA VAL A 133 9.83 -12.65 -0.84
C VAL A 133 9.15 -13.50 -1.92
N CYS A 134 9.41 -13.24 -3.20
CA CYS A 134 8.81 -13.95 -4.33
C CYS A 134 9.82 -14.08 -5.48
N ASN A 135 10.06 -15.31 -5.92
CA ASN A 135 11.04 -15.62 -6.97
C ASN A 135 10.57 -15.20 -8.38
N HIS A 136 9.27 -14.97 -8.57
CA HIS A 136 8.68 -14.70 -9.89
C HIS A 136 7.98 -13.35 -9.90
N PHE A 137 8.73 -12.31 -10.27
CA PHE A 137 8.22 -10.95 -10.42
C PHE A 137 8.34 -10.47 -11.86
N VAL A 138 7.25 -9.91 -12.39
CA VAL A 138 7.18 -9.28 -13.71
C VAL A 138 6.50 -7.93 -13.57
N ASP A 139 7.23 -6.86 -13.85
CA ASP A 139 6.65 -5.52 -13.84
C ASP A 139 5.80 -5.27 -15.10
N MET A 140 4.83 -4.37 -15.00
CA MET A 140 4.07 -3.91 -16.16
C MET A 140 4.89 -2.93 -17.00
N ALA A 141 4.41 -2.66 -18.22
CA ALA A 141 5.08 -1.77 -19.16
C ALA A 141 5.37 -0.38 -18.53
N PRO A 142 6.56 0.22 -18.74
CA PRO A 142 6.99 1.45 -18.05
C PRO A 142 6.02 2.63 -18.18
N GLU A 143 5.33 2.75 -19.32
CA GLU A 143 4.31 3.77 -19.61
C GLU A 143 3.01 3.58 -18.81
N THR A 144 2.92 2.50 -18.03
CA THR A 144 1.75 2.17 -17.20
C THR A 144 2.10 2.03 -15.71
N THR A 145 3.33 2.29 -15.31
CA THR A 145 3.80 2.16 -13.92
C THR A 145 4.32 3.49 -13.39
N HIS A 146 4.81 3.51 -12.16
CA HIS A 146 5.37 4.68 -11.50
C HIS A 146 4.36 5.85 -11.51
N GLU A 147 4.78 7.06 -11.83
CA GLU A 147 3.91 8.25 -11.92
C GLU A 147 2.84 8.15 -13.02
N GLN A 148 3.15 7.39 -14.09
CA GLN A 148 2.27 7.12 -15.23
C GLN A 148 1.21 6.04 -14.92
N THR A 149 1.20 5.51 -13.70
CA THR A 149 0.24 4.50 -13.25
C THR A 149 -1.23 4.88 -13.49
N PHE A 150 -2.01 3.94 -14.02
CA PHE A 150 -3.45 4.06 -14.09
C PHE A 150 -4.11 3.84 -12.72
N CYS A 151 -5.16 4.62 -12.45
CA CYS A 151 -5.99 4.50 -11.26
C CYS A 151 -6.71 3.13 -11.20
N CYS A 152 -7.00 2.63 -10.00
CA CYS A 152 -7.83 1.44 -9.82
C CYS A 152 -9.32 1.70 -10.08
N GLY A 153 -9.75 2.97 -10.16
CA GLY A 153 -11.15 3.37 -10.33
C GLY A 153 -11.98 3.47 -9.05
N GLY A 154 -11.42 3.13 -7.88
CA GLY A 154 -12.12 3.13 -6.58
C GLY A 154 -11.76 4.27 -5.62
N GLY A 155 -10.73 5.07 -5.92
CA GLY A 155 -10.33 6.20 -5.07
C GLY A 155 -11.30 7.39 -5.12
N GLY A 156 -11.05 8.42 -4.32
CA GLY A 156 -11.77 9.69 -4.43
C GLY A 156 -13.25 9.62 -4.04
N GLY A 157 -13.62 8.73 -3.12
CA GLY A 157 -15.01 8.54 -2.69
C GLY A 157 -15.86 7.69 -3.64
N LEU A 158 -15.26 7.08 -4.67
CA LEU A 158 -15.98 6.29 -5.66
C LEU A 158 -16.30 4.86 -5.20
N LEU A 159 -15.70 4.36 -4.11
CA LEU A 159 -15.83 2.97 -3.63
C LEU A 159 -17.19 2.65 -2.98
N THR A 160 -18.29 3.09 -3.60
CA THR A 160 -19.66 2.68 -3.28
C THR A 160 -20.17 1.70 -4.34
N ASP A 161 -21.13 0.85 -3.99
CA ASP A 161 -21.68 -0.15 -4.89
C ASP A 161 -22.60 0.46 -5.96
N ASP A 162 -23.23 1.61 -5.68
CA ASP A 162 -24.03 2.36 -6.68
C ASP A 162 -23.20 2.86 -7.87
N LEU A 163 -21.88 2.98 -7.69
CA LEU A 163 -20.95 3.43 -8.72
C LEU A 163 -20.18 2.28 -9.38
N LEU A 164 -20.61 1.02 -9.21
CA LEU A 164 -19.88 -0.14 -9.74
C LEU A 164 -19.61 -0.03 -11.25
N GLU A 165 -20.60 0.38 -12.05
CA GLU A 165 -20.41 0.55 -13.50
C GLU A 165 -19.30 1.56 -13.84
N LEU A 166 -19.29 2.69 -13.13
CA LEU A 166 -18.27 3.73 -13.29
C LEU A 166 -16.90 3.22 -12.84
N ARG A 167 -16.85 2.53 -11.71
CA ARG A 167 -15.64 1.91 -11.13
C ARG A 167 -15.02 0.89 -12.08
N VAL A 168 -15.84 0.08 -12.74
CA VAL A 168 -15.42 -0.88 -13.78
C VAL A 168 -14.78 -0.12 -14.94
N LYS A 169 -15.53 0.81 -15.56
CA LYS A 169 -15.04 1.62 -16.68
C LYS A 169 -13.75 2.38 -16.34
N GLY A 170 -13.65 2.92 -15.14
CA GLY A 170 -12.47 3.65 -14.66
C GLY A 170 -11.24 2.77 -14.44
N ALA A 171 -11.42 1.47 -14.17
CA ALA A 171 -10.33 0.51 -14.02
C ALA A 171 -9.80 -0.01 -15.37
N LEU A 172 -10.55 0.15 -16.46
CA LEU A 172 -10.24 -0.44 -17.77
C LEU A 172 -8.78 -0.20 -18.21
N PRO A 173 -8.19 1.01 -18.15
CA PRO A 173 -6.79 1.20 -18.55
C PRO A 173 -5.80 0.34 -17.74
N ARG A 174 -6.03 0.20 -16.43
CA ARG A 174 -5.20 -0.66 -15.57
C ARG A 174 -5.41 -2.13 -15.90
N VAL A 175 -6.65 -2.55 -16.11
CA VAL A 175 -6.96 -3.95 -16.44
C VAL A 175 -6.36 -4.34 -17.79
N THR A 176 -6.36 -3.44 -18.77
CA THR A 176 -5.68 -3.66 -20.06
C THR A 176 -4.17 -3.86 -19.87
N ALA A 177 -3.51 -3.02 -19.07
CA ALA A 177 -2.08 -3.19 -18.76
C ALA A 177 -1.79 -4.50 -18.01
N LEU A 178 -2.66 -4.88 -17.07
CA LEU A 178 -2.56 -6.16 -16.37
C LEU A 178 -2.71 -7.35 -17.34
N LYS A 179 -3.71 -7.29 -18.23
CA LYS A 179 -3.96 -8.35 -19.22
C LYS A 179 -2.74 -8.60 -20.12
N GLN A 180 -2.01 -7.55 -20.51
CA GLN A 180 -0.79 -7.71 -21.31
C GLN A 180 0.26 -8.59 -20.61
N VAL A 181 0.50 -8.37 -19.32
CA VAL A 181 1.48 -9.19 -18.57
C VAL A 181 0.94 -10.57 -18.21
N VAL A 182 -0.38 -10.73 -18.07
CA VAL A 182 -1.01 -12.05 -17.95
C VAL A 182 -0.78 -12.87 -19.23
N ASP A 183 -1.13 -12.30 -20.38
CA ASP A 183 -1.07 -13.01 -21.66
C ASP A 183 0.37 -13.30 -22.10
N ASN A 184 1.31 -12.36 -21.86
CA ASN A 184 2.69 -12.49 -22.34
C ASN A 184 3.65 -13.16 -21.35
N HIS A 185 3.36 -13.10 -20.05
CA HIS A 185 4.28 -13.56 -19.00
C HIS A 185 3.63 -14.49 -17.98
N GLY A 186 2.35 -14.83 -18.15
CA GLY A 186 1.64 -15.73 -17.24
C GLY A 186 1.44 -15.13 -15.85
N VAL A 187 1.43 -13.79 -15.70
CA VAL A 187 1.17 -13.16 -14.41
C VAL A 187 -0.14 -13.69 -13.81
N THR A 188 -0.07 -14.08 -12.54
CA THR A 188 -1.18 -14.70 -11.81
C THR A 188 -1.73 -13.79 -10.71
N HIS A 189 -0.90 -12.89 -10.19
CA HIS A 189 -1.26 -12.02 -9.07
C HIS A 189 -0.73 -10.60 -9.29
N MET A 190 -1.48 -9.60 -8.83
CA MET A 190 -1.10 -8.20 -8.79
C MET A 190 -1.04 -7.75 -7.33
N ALA A 191 0.13 -7.36 -6.85
CA ALA A 191 0.30 -6.85 -5.49
C ALA A 191 0.01 -5.34 -5.43
N ALA A 192 -0.56 -4.87 -4.31
CA ALA A 192 -0.81 -3.45 -4.08
C ALA A 192 -0.62 -3.07 -2.60
N ILE A 193 -0.18 -1.83 -2.37
CA ILE A 193 0.05 -1.23 -1.03
C ILE A 193 -1.08 -0.30 -0.58
N CYS A 194 -2.29 -0.46 -1.12
CA CYS A 194 -3.42 0.39 -0.81
C CYS A 194 -4.68 -0.44 -0.60
N ALA A 195 -5.26 -0.36 0.61
CA ALA A 195 -6.52 -0.99 0.96
C ALA A 195 -7.64 -0.71 -0.06
N ILE A 196 -7.82 0.54 -0.49
CA ILE A 196 -8.84 0.90 -1.49
C ILE A 196 -8.57 0.22 -2.85
N CYS A 197 -7.31 0.14 -3.28
CA CYS A 197 -6.99 -0.57 -4.52
C CYS A 197 -7.31 -2.06 -4.40
N LYS A 198 -6.98 -2.69 -3.26
CA LYS A 198 -7.30 -4.09 -2.98
C LYS A 198 -8.81 -4.35 -3.00
N SER A 199 -9.58 -3.56 -2.24
CA SER A 199 -11.05 -3.67 -2.20
C SER A 199 -11.73 -3.36 -3.54
N GLN A 200 -11.14 -2.49 -4.35
CA GLN A 200 -11.65 -2.17 -5.68
C GLN A 200 -11.42 -3.30 -6.67
N PHE A 201 -10.19 -3.80 -6.76
CA PHE A 201 -9.85 -4.84 -7.73
C PHE A 201 -10.50 -6.17 -7.40
N SER A 202 -10.70 -6.52 -6.12
CA SER A 202 -11.40 -7.76 -5.77
C SER A 202 -12.84 -7.81 -6.31
N LYS A 203 -13.51 -6.65 -6.44
CA LYS A 203 -14.84 -6.56 -7.06
C LYS A 203 -14.80 -6.40 -8.58
N VAL A 204 -13.80 -5.68 -9.12
CA VAL A 204 -13.79 -5.28 -10.54
C VAL A 204 -13.07 -6.27 -11.46
N LEU A 205 -12.00 -6.92 -10.99
CA LEU A 205 -11.27 -7.91 -11.79
C LEU A 205 -12.16 -9.07 -12.28
N PRO A 206 -13.09 -9.62 -11.47
CA PRO A 206 -14.06 -10.63 -11.91
C PRO A 206 -14.91 -10.23 -13.11
N ILE A 207 -15.28 -8.96 -13.22
CA ILE A 207 -16.09 -8.46 -14.34
C ILE A 207 -15.30 -8.49 -15.66
N TYR A 208 -13.97 -8.46 -15.58
CA TYR A 208 -13.05 -8.59 -16.70
C TYR A 208 -12.54 -10.02 -16.93
N GLY A 209 -13.05 -11.01 -16.19
CA GLY A 209 -12.70 -12.43 -16.35
C GLY A 209 -11.45 -12.88 -15.59
N PHE A 210 -11.02 -12.13 -14.58
CA PHE A 210 -9.94 -12.52 -13.66
C PHE A 210 -10.49 -12.96 -12.31
N ASP A 211 -9.75 -13.77 -11.56
CA ASP A 211 -10.18 -14.20 -10.23
C ASP A 211 -10.11 -13.07 -9.20
N MET A 212 -10.96 -13.17 -8.17
CA MET A 212 -11.05 -12.17 -7.08
C MET A 212 -9.77 -12.08 -6.24
N ASP A 213 -9.11 -13.22 -6.05
CA ASP A 213 -7.88 -13.39 -5.26
C ASP A 213 -6.60 -13.02 -6.04
N MET A 214 -6.73 -12.67 -7.32
CA MET A 214 -5.63 -12.15 -8.12
C MET A 214 -5.00 -10.89 -7.49
N ILE A 215 -5.78 -10.07 -6.78
CA ILE A 215 -5.26 -8.90 -6.07
C ILE A 215 -4.82 -9.25 -4.65
N VAL A 216 -3.54 -8.99 -4.34
CA VAL A 216 -2.94 -9.28 -3.03
C VAL A 216 -2.27 -8.06 -2.42
N SER A 217 -2.00 -8.15 -1.12
CA SER A 217 -1.16 -7.21 -0.38
C SER A 217 0.32 -7.54 -0.60
N VAL A 218 1.19 -6.52 -0.60
CA VAL A 218 2.65 -6.78 -0.54
C VAL A 218 2.99 -7.49 0.77
N HIS A 219 2.39 -7.06 1.88
CA HIS A 219 2.60 -7.68 3.18
C HIS A 219 1.94 -9.04 3.35
N GLN A 220 1.00 -9.42 2.49
CA GLN A 220 0.55 -10.82 2.39
C GLN A 220 1.65 -11.70 1.79
N LEU A 221 2.33 -11.25 0.74
CA LEU A 221 3.47 -11.99 0.17
C LEU A 221 4.62 -12.11 1.18
N VAL A 222 4.87 -11.05 1.94
CA VAL A 222 5.85 -11.08 3.05
C VAL A 222 5.40 -12.10 4.11
N GLY A 223 4.13 -12.05 4.54
CA GLY A 223 3.57 -12.98 5.50
C GLY A 223 3.71 -14.45 5.09
N ASP A 224 3.43 -14.76 3.82
CA ASP A 224 3.55 -16.11 3.27
C ASP A 224 5.01 -16.61 3.25
N ALA A 225 5.99 -15.71 3.10
CA ALA A 225 7.42 -16.04 3.06
C ALA A 225 8.09 -16.04 4.44
N LEU A 226 7.44 -15.54 5.49
CA LEU A 226 8.04 -15.49 6.83
C LEU A 226 8.18 -16.91 7.41
N VAL A 227 9.41 -17.25 7.81
CA VAL A 227 9.71 -18.48 8.54
C VAL A 227 9.85 -18.13 10.01
N PHE A 228 8.95 -18.68 10.83
CA PHE A 228 9.04 -18.58 12.28
C PHE A 228 9.82 -19.78 12.80
N ASP A 229 10.91 -19.53 13.51
CA ASP A 229 11.56 -20.58 14.29
C ASP A 229 10.57 -21.08 15.35
N SER A 230 10.37 -22.39 15.39
CA SER A 230 9.48 -23.06 16.36
C SER A 230 9.94 -22.97 17.82
N ALA A 231 10.92 -22.12 18.10
CA ALA A 231 11.60 -21.98 19.38
C ALA A 231 11.21 -20.68 20.11
N HIS A 232 9.97 -20.18 19.99
CA HIS A 232 9.37 -19.20 20.90
C HIS A 232 7.87 -19.37 21.03
#